data_AF-H0HWR0-F1
#
_entry.id   AF-H0HWR0-F1
#
_cell.length_a   1.000
_cell.length_b   1.000
_cell.length_c   1.000
_cell.angle_alpha   90.00
_cell.angle_beta   90.00
_cell.angle_gamma   90.00
#
_symmetry.space_group_name_H-M   'P 1'
#
loop_
_entity.id
_entity.type
_entity.pdbx_description
1 polymer ?
#
loop_
_entity_poly.entity_id
_entity_poly.type
_entity_poly.pdbx_seq_one_letter_code
_entity_poly.pdbx_strand_id
1 'polypeptide(L)' 'MLGQIEKSIGRGESVKNATSRAGISEQTYYQWKKSAAPASDGGDLKGLLALEEENARLKKLLADRLRKENAELKKKLGF' A
#
# COMPACT_ATOMS: atom_id res chain seq x y z
N MET A 1 14.20 -16.32 -2.09
CA MET A 1 15.62 -15.99 -1.83
C MET A 1 15.83 -15.50 -0.40
N LEU A 2 15.22 -14.38 0.03
CA LEU A 2 15.38 -13.85 1.41
C LEU A 2 15.04 -14.88 2.51
N GLY A 3 13.89 -15.54 2.38
CA GLY A 3 13.44 -16.52 3.38
C GLY A 3 14.35 -17.75 3.54
N GLN A 4 15.21 -18.08 2.56
CA GLN A 4 16.21 -19.14 2.72
C GLN A 4 17.42 -18.67 3.53
N ILE A 5 17.83 -17.41 3.35
CA ILE A 5 18.88 -16.76 4.12
C ILE A 5 18.43 -16.61 5.58
N GLU A 6 17.21 -16.13 5.80
CA GLU A 6 16.63 -15.99 7.15
C GLU A 6 16.46 -17.33 7.87
N LYS A 7 16.01 -18.39 7.18
CA LYS A 7 15.96 -19.75 7.75
C LYS A 7 17.35 -20.26 8.13
N SER A 8 18.38 -19.91 7.37
CA SER A 8 19.75 -20.33 7.66
C SER A 8 20.32 -19.57 8.86
N ILE A 9 20.08 -18.26 8.92
CA ILE A 9 20.41 -17.43 10.08
C ILE A 9 19.67 -17.90 11.34
N GLY A 10 18.39 -18.23 11.22
CA GLY A 10 17.57 -18.77 12.32
C GLY A 10 18.04 -20.14 12.84
N ARG A 11 18.82 -20.88 12.04
CA ARG A 11 19.50 -22.12 12.46
C ARG A 11 20.89 -21.88 13.07
N GLY A 12 21.31 -20.63 13.25
CA GLY A 12 22.58 -20.26 13.87
C GLY A 12 23.72 -19.97 12.88
N GLU A 13 23.44 -19.94 11.57
CA GLU A 13 24.44 -19.57 10.57
C GLU A 13 24.70 -18.06 10.56
N SER A 14 25.95 -17.64 10.42
CA SER A 14 26.27 -16.21 10.34
C SER A 14 25.69 -15.59 9.07
N VAL A 15 25.32 -14.30 9.14
CA VAL A 15 24.78 -13.55 7.98
C VAL A 15 25.73 -13.65 6.79
N LYS A 16 27.03 -13.49 7.03
CA LYS A 16 28.10 -13.62 6.02
C LYS A 16 28.08 -14.95 5.27
N ASN A 17 27.91 -16.06 5.98
CA ASN A 17 27.90 -17.39 5.37
C ASN A 17 26.59 -17.63 4.59
N ALA A 18 25.47 -17.18 5.15
CA ALA A 18 24.16 -17.31 4.52
C ALA A 18 24.05 -16.47 3.23
N THR A 19 24.60 -15.25 3.21
CA THR A 19 24.62 -14.38 2.02
C THR A 19 25.60 -14.87 0.96
N SER A 20 26.78 -15.35 1.37
CA SER A 20 27.77 -15.98 0.49
C SER A 20 27.20 -17.22 -0.22
N ARG A 21 26.51 -18.11 0.52
CA ARG A 21 25.84 -19.29 -0.08
C ARG A 21 24.72 -18.89 -1.04
N ALA A 22 24.03 -17.80 -0.75
CA ALA A 22 22.99 -17.26 -1.62
C ALA A 22 23.53 -16.45 -2.81
N GLY A 23 24.85 -16.27 -2.92
CA GLY A 23 25.49 -15.51 -4.00
C GLY A 23 25.21 -14.01 -3.96
N ILE A 24 24.89 -13.45 -2.79
CA ILE A 24 24.62 -12.01 -2.61
C ILE A 24 25.53 -11.40 -1.55
N SER A 25 25.71 -10.07 -1.61
CA SER A 25 26.44 -9.35 -0.56
C SER A 25 25.58 -9.16 0.69
N GLU A 26 26.23 -8.98 1.85
CA GLU A 26 25.53 -8.59 3.09
C GLU A 26 24.77 -7.26 2.92
N GLN A 27 25.34 -6.31 2.17
CA GLN A 27 24.68 -5.05 1.86
C GLN A 27 23.36 -5.28 1.10
N THR A 28 23.36 -6.15 0.09
CA THR A 28 22.15 -6.52 -0.65
C THR A 28 21.13 -7.17 0.26
N TYR A 29 21.56 -8.07 1.16
CA TYR A 29 20.69 -8.69 2.15
C TYR A 29 20.04 -7.66 3.08
N TYR A 30 20.79 -6.70 3.63
CA TYR A 30 20.23 -5.67 4.51
C TYR A 30 19.29 -4.71 3.77
N GLN A 31 19.60 -4.36 2.51
CA GLN A 31 18.70 -3.55 1.68
C GLN A 31 17.39 -4.29 1.45
N TRP A 32 17.43 -5.55 1.05
CA TRP A 32 16.22 -6.34 0.82
C TRP A 32 15.47 -6.62 2.12
N LYS A 33 16.15 -6.85 3.24
CA LYS A 33 15.52 -6.97 4.56
C LYS A 33 14.81 -5.68 4.96
N LYS A 34 15.39 -4.51 4.66
CA LYS A 34 14.76 -3.20 4.89
C LYS A 34 13.54 -2.99 4.00
N SER A 35 13.59 -3.43 2.73
CA SER A 35 12.47 -3.34 1.79
C SER A 35 11.37 -4.39 2.02
N ALA A 36 11.73 -5.55 2.57
CA ALA A 36 10.81 -6.64 2.89
C ALA A 36 10.20 -6.53 4.28
N ALA A 37 10.79 -5.70 5.16
CA ALA A 37 10.09 -5.24 6.34
C ALA A 37 8.76 -4.60 5.87
N PRO A 38 7.60 -4.99 6.43
CA PRO A 38 6.37 -4.26 6.16
C PRO A 38 6.68 -2.81 6.46
N ALA A 39 6.32 -1.89 5.54
CA ALA A 39 6.51 -0.46 5.74
C ALA A 39 5.94 -0.13 7.12
N SER A 40 6.83 0.01 8.11
CA SER A 40 6.46 0.14 9.52
C SER A 40 5.97 1.54 9.84
N ASP A 41 5.55 2.27 8.82
CA ASP A 41 4.89 3.56 8.94
C ASP A 41 3.41 3.34 8.65
N GLY A 42 2.61 3.29 9.71
CA GLY A 42 1.15 3.50 9.64
C GLY A 42 0.74 4.83 8.98
N GLY A 43 1.68 5.63 8.46
CA GLY A 43 1.45 6.76 7.58
C GLY A 43 0.84 6.36 6.23
N ASP A 44 1.23 5.22 5.65
CA ASP A 44 0.67 4.77 4.36
C ASP A 44 -0.79 4.30 4.52
N LEU A 45 -1.09 3.53 5.58
CA LEU A 45 -2.48 3.17 5.92
C LEU A 45 -3.35 4.38 6.25
N LYS A 46 -2.82 5.36 7.01
CA LYS A 46 -3.57 6.60 7.31
C LYS A 46 -3.83 7.42 6.05
N GLY A 47 -2.86 7.47 5.12
CA GLY A 47 -3.03 8.11 3.82
C GLY A 47 -4.10 7.43 2.98
N LEU A 48 -4.10 6.10 2.93
CA LEU A 48 -5.13 5.33 2.22
C LEU A 48 -6.53 5.55 2.83
N LEU A 49 -6.65 5.53 4.16
CA LEU A 49 -7.93 5.78 4.83
C LEU A 49 -8.47 7.19 4.53
N ALA A 50 -7.61 8.21 4.61
CA ALA A 50 -7.98 9.59 4.29
C ALA A 50 -8.40 9.75 2.81
N LEU A 51 -7.74 9.04 1.89
CA LEU A 51 -8.12 9.01 0.48
C LEU A 51 -9.48 8.32 0.26
N GLU A 52 -9.76 7.24 0.98
CA GLU A 52 -11.07 6.56 0.92
C GLU A 52 -12.20 7.46 1.45
N GLU A 53 -11.97 8.16 2.57
CA GLU A 53 -12.93 9.12 3.14
C GLU A 53 -13.24 10.26 2.17
N GLU A 54 -12.21 10.88 1.58
CA GLU A 54 -12.42 11.96 0.61
C GLU A 54 -13.10 11.44 -0.66
N ASN A 55 -12.77 10.23 -1.12
CA ASN A 55 -13.46 9.61 -2.25
C ASN A 55 -14.96 9.41 -1.98
N ALA A 56 -15.32 8.95 -0.78
CA ALA A 56 -16.71 8.79 -0.36
C ALA A 56 -17.44 10.15 -0.30
N ARG A 57 -16.77 11.17 0.23
CA ARG A 57 -17.29 12.55 0.28
C ARG A 57 -17.57 13.12 -1.11
N LEU A 58 -16.60 12.96 -2.03
CA LEU A 58 -16.71 13.43 -3.42
C LEU A 58 -17.83 12.70 -4.17
N LYS A 59 -17.95 11.38 -4.02
CA LYS A 59 -19.04 10.60 -4.61
C LYS A 59 -20.41 11.09 -4.14
N LYS A 60 -20.57 11.37 -2.85
CA LYS A 60 -21.82 11.91 -2.30
C LYS A 60 -22.14 13.29 -2.90
N LEU A 61 -21.17 14.20 -2.93
CA LEU A 61 -21.36 15.53 -3.50
C LEU A 61 -21.74 15.47 -4.98
N LEU A 62 -21.09 14.59 -5.74
CA LEU A 62 -21.42 14.38 -7.16
C LEU A 62 -22.85 13.85 -7.33
N ALA A 63 -23.26 12.87 -6.53
CA ALA A 63 -24.61 12.33 -6.59
C ALA A 63 -25.67 13.40 -6.26
N ASP A 64 -25.43 14.25 -5.26
CA ASP A 64 -26.34 15.33 -4.89
C ASP A 64 -26.43 16.40 -5.98
N ARG A 65 -25.29 16.76 -6.59
CA ARG A 65 -25.25 17.68 -7.73
C ARG A 65 -26.03 17.12 -8.93
N LEU A 66 -25.81 15.86 -9.29
CA LEU A 66 -26.52 15.21 -10.40
C LEU A 66 -28.02 15.11 -10.13
N ARG A 67 -28.45 14.83 -8.89
CA ARG A 67 -29.87 14.85 -8.53
C ARG A 67 -30.48 16.23 -8.75
N LYS A 68 -29.80 17.30 -8.33
CA LYS A 68 -30.27 18.67 -8.52
C LYS A 68 -30.36 19.02 -10.00
N GLU A 69 -29.31 18.75 -10.77
CA GLU A 69 -29.29 19.02 -12.22
C GLU A 69 -30.39 18.21 -12.93
N ASN A 70 -30.59 16.95 -12.58
CA ASN A 70 -31.67 16.12 -13.14
C ASN A 70 -33.07 16.64 -12.78
N ALA A 71 -33.28 17.13 -11.55
CA ALA A 71 -34.56 17.72 -11.16
C ALA A 71 -34.85 19.00 -11.96
N GLU A 72 -33.86 19.86 -12.14
CA GLU A 72 -33.97 21.06 -12.97
C GLU A 72 -34.24 20.73 -14.44
N LEU A 73 -33.56 19.71 -14.97
CA LEU A 73 -33.79 19.23 -16.33
C LEU A 73 -35.20 18.67 -16.51
N LYS A 74 -35.69 17.84 -15.57
CA LYS A 74 -37.07 17.32 -15.61
C LYS A 74 -38.10 18.45 -15.61
N LYS A 75 -37.92 19.44 -14.73
CA LYS A 75 -38.78 20.63 -14.68
C LYS A 75 -38.77 21.41 -16.00
N LYS A 76 -37.60 21.57 -16.63
CA LYS A 76 -37.48 22.24 -17.95
C LYS A 76 -38.10 21.44 -19.09
N LEU A 77 -38.07 20.11 -19.00
CA LEU A 77 -38.63 19.20 -19.98
C LEU A 77 -40.13 18.93 -19.77
N GLY A 78 -40.75 19.51 -18.75
CA GLY A 78 -42.19 19.39 -18.49
C GLY A 78 -42.62 18.06 -17.86
N PHE A 79 -41.70 17.35 -17.21
CA PHE A 79 -41.98 16.16 -16.39
C PHE A 79 -41.99 16.50 -14.90
#